data_AF-K5WFF7-F1
#
_entry.id   AF-K5WFF7-F1
#
_cell.length_a   1.000
_cell.length_b   1.000
_cell.length_c   1.000
_cell.angle_alpha   90.00
_cell.angle_beta   90.00
_cell.angle_gamma   90.00
#
_symmetry.space_group_name_H-M   'P 1'
#
loop_
_entity.id
_entity.type
_entity.pdbx_description
1 polymer ?
#
loop_
_entity_poly.entity_id
_entity_poly.type
_entity_poly.pdbx_seq_one_letter_code
_entity_poly.pdbx_strand_id
1 'polypeptide(L)'
;MAQQNAIRYHSGFSPVDILLDGGLKRGFVLELSGPPGTCKESLALGMVQAFAKNNQNVLFVGDAPAPSSPRQYSDMILFMTLHTLPDLMVFLHKLPWYLDEHPRVVVTTQLSTKLLNVDGSPATFDTGARAIMMPQPCTS
;
A
#
# COMPACT_ATOMS: atom_id res chain seq x y z
N MET A 1 15.20 28.00 -9.87
CA MET A 1 14.76 27.30 -8.65
C MET A 1 15.24 25.86 -8.75
N ALA A 2 16.26 25.49 -7.99
CA ALA A 2 16.87 24.16 -8.06
C ALA A 2 15.88 23.11 -7.54
N GLN A 3 15.52 22.13 -8.38
CA GLN A 3 14.84 20.91 -7.93
C GLN A 3 15.74 20.26 -6.88
N GLN A 4 15.30 20.31 -5.62
CA GLN A 4 15.93 19.55 -4.55
C GLN A 4 15.97 18.08 -4.97
N ASN A 5 17.12 17.45 -4.79
CA ASN A 5 17.39 16.06 -5.17
C ASN A 5 16.45 15.15 -4.38
N ALA A 6 15.25 14.90 -4.89
CA ALA A 6 14.22 14.15 -4.20
C ALA A 6 14.65 12.68 -4.11
N ILE A 7 14.68 12.13 -2.90
CA ILE A 7 14.95 10.70 -2.68
C ILE A 7 13.89 9.91 -3.46
N ARG A 8 14.35 8.96 -4.30
CA ARG A 8 13.50 8.10 -5.13
C ARG A 8 13.73 6.64 -4.80
N TYR A 9 12.67 5.86 -4.90
CA TYR A 9 12.66 4.42 -4.67
C TYR A 9 12.27 3.70 -5.96
N HIS A 10 13.15 2.83 -6.44
CA HIS A 10 12.91 2.02 -7.63
C HIS A 10 11.85 0.95 -7.36
N SER A 11 10.81 0.91 -8.21
CA SER A 11 9.71 -0.04 -8.09
C SER A 11 10.09 -1.47 -8.45
N GLY A 12 11.25 -1.67 -9.08
CA GLY A 12 11.69 -2.97 -9.63
C GLY A 12 11.09 -3.28 -11.00
N PHE A 13 10.22 -2.41 -11.53
CA PHE A 13 9.63 -2.54 -12.86
C PHE A 13 10.04 -1.34 -13.72
N SER A 14 10.92 -1.57 -14.70
CA SER A 14 11.41 -0.50 -15.59
C SER A 14 10.30 0.35 -16.22
N PRO A 15 9.19 -0.22 -16.75
CA PRO A 15 8.10 0.59 -17.29
C PRO A 15 7.46 1.52 -16.26
N VAL A 16 7.31 1.08 -15.01
CA VAL A 16 6.75 1.90 -13.93
C VAL A 16 7.74 2.98 -13.53
N ASP A 17 9.03 2.66 -13.39
CA ASP A 17 10.05 3.65 -13.06
C ASP A 17 10.15 4.74 -14.13
N ILE A 18 10.00 4.41 -15.42
CA ILE A 18 9.93 5.39 -16.52
C ILE A 18 8.72 6.31 -16.33
N LEU A 19 7.54 5.76 -16.04
CA LEU A 19 6.33 6.56 -15.79
C LEU A 19 6.45 7.46 -14.55
N LEU A 20 7.21 7.01 -13.54
CA LEU A 20 7.49 7.77 -12.32
C LEU A 20 8.72 8.68 -12.45
N ASP A 21 9.31 8.80 -13.64
CA ASP A 21 10.50 9.62 -13.90
C ASP A 21 11.71 9.21 -13.04
N GLY A 22 11.99 7.90 -13.00
CA GLY A 22 13.09 7.30 -12.24
C GLY A 22 12.69 6.72 -10.87
N GLY A 23 11.40 6.43 -10.66
CA GLY A 23 10.90 5.76 -9.44
C GLY A 23 10.13 6.66 -8.47
N LEU A 24 9.56 6.05 -7.43
CA LEU A 24 8.64 6.68 -6.48
C LEU A 24 9.37 7.72 -5.62
N LYS A 25 8.92 8.98 -5.69
CA LYS A 25 9.49 10.08 -4.90
C LYS A 25 9.06 9.99 -3.43
N ARG A 26 9.98 10.28 -2.50
CA ARG A 26 9.64 10.43 -1.08
C ARG A 26 8.61 11.55 -0.90
N GLY A 27 7.59 11.28 -0.07
CA GLY A 27 6.50 12.22 0.19
C GLY A 27 5.39 12.23 -0.87
N PHE A 28 5.46 11.32 -1.86
CA PHE A 28 4.40 11.15 -2.85
C PHE A 28 3.59 9.88 -2.54
N VAL A 29 2.31 9.92 -2.91
CA VAL A 29 1.42 8.76 -2.88
C VAL A 29 1.25 8.26 -4.31
N LEU A 30 1.41 6.96 -4.51
CA LEU A 30 1.11 6.28 -5.77
C LEU A 30 -0.13 5.42 -5.57
N GLU A 31 -1.19 5.74 -6.29
CA GLU A 31 -2.40 4.92 -6.35
C GLU A 31 -2.37 4.01 -7.57
N LEU A 32 -2.62 2.72 -7.34
CA LEU A 32 -2.80 1.72 -8.40
C LEU A 32 -4.29 1.37 -8.48
N SER A 33 -5.00 1.91 -9.47
CA SER A 33 -6.42 1.64 -9.70
C SER A 33 -6.64 0.84 -10.98
N GLY A 34 -7.76 0.11 -11.06
CA GLY A 34 -8.14 -0.69 -12.23
C GLY A 34 -9.10 -1.83 -11.89
N PRO A 35 -9.73 -2.46 -12.91
CA PRO A 35 -10.70 -3.55 -12.71
C PRO A 35 -10.17 -4.71 -11.85
N PRO A 36 -11.04 -5.47 -11.17
CA PRO A 36 -10.63 -6.71 -10.50
C PRO A 36 -9.90 -7.66 -11.45
N GLY A 37 -8.86 -8.36 -10.96
CA GLY A 37 -8.08 -9.31 -11.77
C GLY A 37 -6.94 -8.71 -12.59
N THR A 38 -6.71 -7.40 -12.58
CA THR A 38 -5.58 -6.76 -13.30
C THR A 38 -4.22 -6.84 -12.59
N CYS A 39 -4.04 -7.81 -11.69
CA CYS A 39 -2.78 -8.08 -10.98
C CYS A 39 -2.20 -6.89 -10.18
N LYS A 40 -3.03 -5.96 -9.70
CA LYS A 40 -2.58 -4.78 -8.93
C LYS A 40 -1.87 -5.19 -7.64
N GLU A 41 -2.42 -6.18 -6.96
CA GLU A 41 -1.88 -6.76 -5.74
C GLU A 41 -0.53 -7.42 -6.01
N SER A 42 -0.41 -8.18 -7.10
CA SER A 42 0.85 -8.79 -7.53
C SER A 42 1.93 -7.75 -7.86
N LEU A 43 1.54 -6.66 -8.51
CA LEU A 43 2.43 -5.54 -8.81
C LEU A 43 2.91 -4.85 -7.53
N ALA A 44 2.00 -4.55 -6.60
CA ALA A 44 2.33 -3.96 -5.29
C ALA A 44 3.29 -4.84 -4.49
N LEU A 45 3.07 -6.16 -4.47
CA LEU A 45 3.97 -7.11 -3.81
C LEU A 45 5.35 -7.17 -4.48
N GLY A 46 5.41 -7.10 -5.81
CA GLY A 46 6.67 -7.00 -6.54
C GLY A 46 7.45 -5.74 -6.15
N MET A 47 6.77 -4.60 -5.98
CA MET A 47 7.40 -3.37 -5.51
C MET A 47 7.92 -3.49 -4.08
N VAL A 48 7.16 -4.08 -3.16
CA VAL A 48 7.61 -4.36 -1.78
C VAL A 48 8.91 -5.17 -1.78
N GLN A 49 8.96 -6.23 -2.59
CA GLN A 49 10.18 -7.04 -2.72
C GLN A 49 11.36 -6.25 -3.29
N ALA A 50 11.11 -5.39 -4.28
CA ALA A 50 12.15 -4.53 -4.85
C ALA A 50 12.68 -3.50 -3.83
N PHE A 51 11.80 -2.90 -3.03
CA PHE A 51 12.19 -1.98 -1.96
C PHE A 51 13.00 -2.69 -0.87
N ALA A 52 12.55 -3.87 -0.43
CA ALA A 52 13.26 -4.65 0.57
C ALA A 52 14.65 -5.10 0.08
N LYS A 53 14.78 -5.52 -1.19
CA LYS A 53 16.08 -5.82 -1.85
C LYS A 53 17.04 -4.62 -1.86
N ASN A 54 16.50 -3.41 -1.91
CA ASN A 54 17.26 -2.16 -1.89
C ASN A 54 17.49 -1.62 -0.47
N ASN A 55 17.42 -2.47 0.56
CA ASN A 55 17.57 -2.11 1.98
C ASN A 55 16.62 -1.00 2.44
N GLN A 56 15.38 -1.01 1.91
CA GLN A 56 14.32 -0.13 2.41
C GLN A 56 13.40 -0.93 3.32
N ASN A 57 13.13 -0.37 4.49
CA ASN A 57 12.12 -0.91 5.37
C ASN A 57 10.74 -0.57 4.82
N VAL A 58 9.90 -1.59 4.69
CA VAL A 58 8.56 -1.48 4.10
C VAL A 58 7.53 -1.89 5.14
N LEU A 59 6.50 -1.06 5.29
CA LEU A 59 5.28 -1.45 5.98
C LEU A 59 4.25 -1.87 4.93
N PHE A 60 3.93 -3.16 4.87
CA PHE A 60 2.86 -3.69 4.03
C PHE A 60 1.58 -3.82 4.84
N VAL A 61 0.51 -3.19 4.34
CA VAL A 61 -0.80 -3.16 4.97
C VAL A 61 -1.83 -3.77 4.02
N GLY A 62 -2.41 -4.89 4.41
CA GLY A 62 -3.37 -5.61 3.57
C GLY A 62 -3.50 -7.06 4.00
N ASP A 63 -4.29 -7.82 3.27
CA ASP A 63 -4.31 -9.27 3.49
C ASP A 63 -2.97 -9.85 3.06
N ALA A 64 -2.33 -10.56 4.00
CA ALA A 64 -1.02 -11.13 3.78
C ALA A 64 -1.09 -12.11 2.59
N PRO A 65 -0.14 -12.06 1.64
CA PRO A 65 -0.03 -13.12 0.66
C PRO A 65 0.27 -14.43 1.39
N ALA A 66 -0.24 -15.54 0.89
CA ALA A 66 0.26 -16.86 1.26
C ALA A 66 1.81 -16.87 1.23
N PRO A 67 2.51 -17.67 2.07
CA PRO A 67 3.94 -17.56 2.36
C PRO A 67 4.88 -18.01 1.21
N SER A 68 4.61 -17.58 -0.02
CA SER A 68 5.45 -17.77 -1.20
C SER A 68 6.50 -16.66 -1.36
N SER A 69 6.49 -15.62 -0.52
CA SER A 69 7.59 -14.65 -0.50
C SER A 69 8.85 -15.31 0.09
N PRO A 70 10.02 -15.19 -0.57
CA PRO A 70 11.27 -15.72 -0.04
C PRO A 70 11.54 -15.18 1.37
N ARG A 71 11.81 -16.07 2.35
CA ARG A 71 12.12 -15.75 3.77
C ARG A 71 13.33 -14.82 3.97
N GLN A 72 14.00 -14.44 2.89
CA GLN A 72 15.26 -13.70 2.87
C GLN A 72 15.12 -12.20 3.18
N TYR A 73 13.90 -11.64 3.08
CA TYR A 73 13.65 -10.21 3.31
C TYR A 73 12.66 -9.95 4.45
N SER A 74 12.36 -10.97 5.25
CA SER A 74 11.37 -10.93 6.33
C SER A 74 11.68 -9.86 7.38
N ASP A 75 12.96 -9.58 7.62
CA ASP A 75 13.38 -8.61 8.65
C ASP A 75 13.12 -7.15 8.24
N MET A 76 12.97 -6.87 6.94
CA MET A 76 12.79 -5.52 6.40
C MET A 76 11.33 -5.19 6.09
N ILE A 77 10.44 -6.19 6.13
CA ILE A 77 9.03 -6.06 5.76
C ILE A 77 8.18 -6.28 7.00
N LEU A 78 7.60 -5.20 7.52
CA LEU A 78 6.59 -5.26 8.56
C LEU A 78 5.22 -5.50 7.91
N PHE A 79 4.55 -6.57 8.29
CA PHE A 79 3.21 -6.90 7.82
C PHE A 79 2.15 -6.50 8.84
N MET A 80 1.09 -5.83 8.38
CA MET A 80 -0.09 -5.51 9.17
C MET A 80 -1.35 -5.89 8.38
N THR A 81 -2.23 -6.66 9.00
CA THR A 81 -3.56 -6.94 8.44
C THR A 81 -4.58 -5.98 9.04
N LEU A 82 -5.54 -5.54 8.21
CA LEU A 82 -6.65 -4.69 8.65
C LEU A 82 -7.95 -5.39 8.32
N HIS A 83 -8.61 -6.00 9.31
CA HIS A 83 -9.86 -6.73 9.10
C HIS A 83 -11.08 -5.86 9.42
N THR A 84 -10.96 -4.95 10.39
CA THR A 84 -12.07 -4.11 10.86
C THR A 84 -11.84 -2.61 10.63
N LEU A 85 -12.87 -1.80 10.90
CA LEU A 85 -12.77 -0.34 10.93
C LEU A 85 -11.92 0.15 12.13
N PRO A 86 -12.10 -0.37 13.36
CA PRO A 86 -11.19 -0.09 14.47
C PRO A 86 -9.72 -0.31 14.11
N ASP A 87 -9.39 -1.39 13.39
CA ASP A 87 -8.01 -1.65 12.96
C ASP A 87 -7.48 -0.53 12.07
N LEU A 88 -8.29 -0.06 11.11
CA LEU A 88 -7.91 1.05 10.25
C LEU A 88 -7.72 2.34 11.04
N MET A 89 -8.63 2.64 11.97
CA MET A 89 -8.54 3.86 12.79
C MET A 89 -7.31 3.82 13.69
N VAL A 90 -7.01 2.66 14.28
CA VAL A 90 -5.78 2.44 15.07
C VAL A 90 -4.55 2.56 14.18
N PHE A 91 -4.59 2.01 12.97
CA PHE A 91 -3.50 2.13 12.00
C PHE A 91 -3.24 3.60 11.63
N LEU A 92 -4.27 4.36 11.24
CA LEU A 92 -4.13 5.77 10.88
C LEU A 92 -3.63 6.60 12.07
N HIS A 93 -4.10 6.31 13.28
CA HIS A 93 -3.62 6.97 14.50
C HIS A 93 -2.14 6.63 14.77
N LYS A 94 -1.73 5.38 14.59
CA LYS A 94 -0.35 4.94 14.85
C LYS A 94 0.61 5.21 13.70
N LEU A 95 0.11 5.56 12.52
CA LEU A 95 0.91 5.75 11.32
C LEU A 95 2.06 6.75 11.52
N PRO A 96 1.88 7.93 12.17
CA PRO A 96 3.00 8.83 12.43
C PRO A 96 4.10 8.17 13.26
N TRP A 97 3.72 7.45 14.32
CA TRP A 97 4.67 6.71 15.16
C TRP A 97 5.41 5.63 14.36
N TYR A 98 4.68 4.89 13.51
CA TYR A 98 5.34 3.94 12.61
C TYR A 98 6.36 4.66 11.74
N LEU A 99 5.99 5.73 11.04
CA LEU A 99 6.87 6.48 10.13
C LEU A 99 8.13 7.05 10.82
N ASP A 100 8.03 7.41 12.10
CA ASP A 100 9.17 7.88 12.91
C ASP A 100 10.12 6.71 13.27
N GLU A 101 9.57 5.52 13.54
CA GLU A 101 10.25 4.30 14.00
C GLU A 101 10.56 3.30 12.87
N HIS A 102 10.81 3.72 11.63
CA HIS A 102 11.49 2.92 10.60
C HIS A 102 10.72 2.20 9.44
N PRO A 103 9.66 2.73 8.83
CA PRO A 103 9.28 2.42 7.45
C PRO A 103 9.53 3.62 6.52
N ARG A 104 10.27 3.37 5.44
CA ARG A 104 10.55 4.37 4.41
C ARG A 104 9.49 4.39 3.32
N VAL A 105 8.81 3.25 3.16
CA VAL A 105 7.73 3.06 2.19
C VAL A 105 6.59 2.34 2.88
N VAL A 106 5.37 2.84 2.69
CA VAL A 106 4.13 2.19 3.13
C VAL A 106 3.38 1.75 1.89
N VAL A 107 3.05 0.46 1.81
CA VAL A 107 2.29 -0.12 0.70
C VAL A 107 0.99 -0.65 1.25
N THR A 108 -0.12 -0.11 0.76
CA THR A 108 -1.46 -0.52 1.18
C THR A 108 -2.17 -1.20 0.01
N THR A 109 -2.75 -2.37 0.22
CA THR A 109 -3.66 -2.98 -0.76
C THR A 109 -5.10 -2.92 -0.26
N GLN A 110 -6.03 -2.75 -1.19
CA GLN A 110 -7.46 -2.97 -0.96
C GLN A 110 -8.13 -2.09 0.12
N LEU A 111 -7.61 -0.90 0.43
CA LEU A 111 -8.24 0.00 1.42
C LEU A 111 -9.65 0.46 1.03
N SER A 112 -9.96 0.53 -0.28
CA SER A 112 -11.25 1.00 -0.79
C SER A 112 -12.39 -0.01 -0.61
N THR A 113 -12.12 -1.31 -0.53
CA THR A 113 -13.20 -2.32 -0.41
C THR A 113 -13.92 -2.27 0.93
N LYS A 114 -13.41 -1.47 1.88
CA LYS A 114 -14.12 -1.17 3.12
C LYS A 114 -15.11 -0.03 2.97
N LEU A 115 -15.11 0.70 1.87
CA LEU A 115 -16.04 1.79 1.63
C LEU A 115 -17.25 1.26 0.88
N LEU A 116 -18.44 1.59 1.36
CA LEU A 116 -19.70 1.38 0.64
C LEU A 116 -20.34 2.73 0.35
N ASN A 117 -20.95 2.85 -0.82
CA ASN A 117 -21.85 3.96 -1.09
C ASN A 117 -23.08 3.84 -0.17
N VAL A 118 -23.88 4.92 -0.12
CA VAL A 118 -25.12 4.95 0.67
C VAL A 118 -26.10 3.84 0.25
N ASP A 119 -26.02 3.38 -1.00
CA ASP A 119 -26.83 2.28 -1.55
C ASP A 119 -26.29 0.88 -1.22
N GLY A 120 -25.17 0.78 -0.49
CA GLY A 120 -24.53 -0.48 -0.12
C GLY A 120 -23.62 -1.11 -1.19
N SER A 121 -23.44 -0.46 -2.34
CA SER A 121 -22.47 -0.92 -3.36
C SER A 121 -21.02 -0.60 -2.95
N PRO A 122 -20.01 -1.38 -3.39
CA PRO A 122 -18.60 -1.05 -3.15
C PRO A 122 -18.25 0.34 -3.68
N ALA A 123 -17.67 1.17 -2.82
CA ALA A 123 -17.20 2.50 -3.17
C ALA A 123 -15.69 2.50 -3.47
N THR A 124 -15.28 3.38 -4.37
CA THR A 124 -13.87 3.62 -4.73
C THR A 124 -13.52 5.08 -4.46
N PHE A 125 -12.23 5.40 -4.38
CA PHE A 125 -11.77 6.78 -4.17
C PHE A 125 -11.99 7.67 -5.42
N ASP A 126 -12.26 7.08 -6.58
CA ASP A 126 -12.41 7.79 -7.87
C ASP A 126 -13.71 8.59 -8.00
N THR A 127 -14.78 8.22 -7.29
CA THR A 127 -16.13 8.75 -7.57
C THR A 127 -16.48 10.03 -6.82
N GLY A 128 -15.64 10.49 -5.89
CA GLY A 128 -15.93 11.65 -5.04
C GLY A 128 -17.21 11.51 -4.20
N ALA A 129 -17.77 10.30 -4.13
CA ALA A 129 -19.02 10.01 -3.45
C ALA A 129 -18.79 9.94 -1.93
N ARG A 130 -19.80 10.35 -1.14
CA ARG A 130 -19.81 10.10 0.30
C ARG A 130 -20.03 8.60 0.50
N ALA A 131 -18.99 7.92 0.98
CA ALA A 131 -19.04 6.50 1.31
C ALA A 131 -19.00 6.28 2.82
N ILE A 132 -19.70 5.25 3.28
CA ILE A 132 -19.70 4.76 4.65
C ILE A 132 -18.73 3.58 4.71
N MET A 133 -17.81 3.61 5.66
CA MET A 133 -16.93 2.47 5.87
C MET A 133 -17.71 1.31 6.52
N MET A 134 -17.78 0.16 5.84
CA MET A 134 -18.41 -1.05 6.35
C MET A 134 -17.33 -2.02 6.89
N PRO A 135 -17.43 -2.45 8.16
CA PRO A 135 -16.61 -3.55 8.65
C PRO A 135 -17.03 -4.83 7.93
N GLN A 136 -16.08 -5.48 7.26
CA GLN A 136 -16.29 -6.81 6.67
C GLN A 136 -16.03 -7.84 7.78
N PRO A 137 -17.06 -8.51 8.34
CA PRO A 137 -16.83 -9.60 9.29
C PRO A 137 -16.07 -10.72 8.57
N CYS A 138 -15.01 -11.24 9.20
CA CYS A 138 -14.32 -12.43 8.71
C CYS A 138 -15.33 -13.59 8.66
N THR A 139 -15.78 -13.98 7.48
CA THR A 139 -16.54 -15.22 7.30
C THR A 139 -15.53 -16.35 7.22
N SER A 140 -15.35 -17.04 8.35
CA SER A 140 -14.61 -18.30 8.47
C SER A 140 -15.19 -19.40 7.60
#